data_AF-A0A9E4M8S8-F1
#
_entry.id   AF-A0A9E4M8S8-F1
#
_cell.length_a   1.000
_cell.length_b   1.000
_cell.length_c   1.000
_cell.angle_alpha   90.00
_cell.angle_beta   90.00
_cell.angle_gamma   90.00
#
_symmetry.space_group_name_H-M   'P 1'
#
loop_
_entity.id
_entity.type
_entity.pdbx_description
1 polymer ?
#
loop_
_entity_poly.entity_id
_entity_poly.type
_entity_poly.pdbx_seq_one_letter_code
_entity_poly.pdbx_strand_id
1 'polypeptide(L)'
;MRGSIGVRKRWLLALLGIMLVAASCAADDGASDTAASAMGEAQTAQSNAEVALADAQAAAAKAREAQAAADTAAAAAALAQATAEGNQAAVAQAEADLAAAQARSDAAAAQAEADQARGAAEAAAEAAAEAEAAATAPEPMDDAEEELILTVGVPADIQTLDPCCTNFIRGHEAQLIVSDTPVIHPIVEQDGSLVAVADQLAPVYFESWTESADGLTYTVKIRQGVTFDDGTEVNAEI
;
A
#
# COMPACT_ATOMS: atom_id res chain seq x y z
N MET A 1 -22.35 3.02 -26.86
CA MET A 1 -21.36 4.11 -26.72
C MET A 1 -20.24 3.65 -25.80
N ARG A 2 -19.15 3.03 -26.32
CA ARG A 2 -18.10 2.39 -25.50
C ARG A 2 -16.67 2.58 -26.06
N GLY A 3 -16.44 3.62 -26.87
CA GLY A 3 -15.19 3.81 -27.63
C GLY A 3 -14.34 5.04 -27.28
N SER A 4 -14.72 5.88 -26.32
CA SER A 4 -14.09 7.21 -26.13
C SER A 4 -13.03 7.31 -25.02
N ILE A 5 -12.95 6.31 -24.13
CA ILE A 5 -12.09 6.41 -22.93
C ILE A 5 -10.61 6.14 -23.24
N GLY A 6 -10.32 5.20 -24.16
CA GLY A 6 -8.93 4.83 -24.50
C GLY A 6 -8.15 5.89 -25.28
N VAL A 7 -8.84 6.73 -26.05
CA VAL A 7 -8.20 7.79 -26.86
C VAL A 7 -7.73 8.96 -25.97
N ARG A 8 -8.46 9.26 -24.90
CA ARG A 8 -8.12 10.37 -23.99
C ARG A 8 -6.87 10.09 -23.14
N LYS A 9 -6.65 8.85 -22.69
CA LYS A 9 -5.42 8.44 -21.97
C LYS A 9 -4.16 8.54 -22.83
N ARG A 10 -4.24 8.21 -24.13
CA ARG A 10 -3.10 8.30 -25.06
C ARG A 10 -2.70 9.74 -25.38
N TRP A 11 -3.65 10.68 -25.40
CA TRP A 11 -3.35 12.09 -25.65
C TRP A 11 -2.75 12.80 -24.42
N LEU A 12 -3.12 12.40 -23.20
CA LEU A 12 -2.52 12.92 -21.97
C LEU A 12 -1.04 12.51 -21.81
N LEU A 13 -0.69 11.26 -22.14
CA LEU A 13 0.70 10.79 -22.13
C LEU A 13 1.57 11.47 -23.20
N ALA A 14 1.02 11.77 -24.37
CA ALA A 14 1.77 12.45 -25.44
C ALA A 14 2.04 13.94 -25.12
N LEU A 15 1.14 14.62 -24.41
CA LEU A 15 1.36 16.00 -23.96
C LEU A 15 2.39 16.10 -22.82
N LEU A 16 2.46 15.10 -21.95
CA LEU A 16 3.47 15.03 -20.90
C LEU A 16 4.89 14.84 -21.47
N GLY A 17 5.02 14.03 -22.54
CA GLY A 17 6.31 13.80 -23.20
C GLY A 17 6.87 14.99 -23.97
N ILE A 18 6.02 15.90 -24.46
CA ILE A 18 6.46 17.09 -25.23
C ILE A 18 6.97 18.21 -24.31
N MET A 19 6.52 18.28 -23.04
CA MET A 19 7.07 19.25 -22.09
C MET A 19 8.49 18.87 -21.59
N LEU A 20 8.87 17.59 -21.64
CA LEU A 20 10.17 17.14 -21.13
C LEU A 20 11.37 17.50 -22.03
N VAL A 21 11.14 17.86 -23.31
CA VAL A 21 12.22 18.11 -24.28
C VAL A 21 12.63 19.59 -24.38
N ALA A 22 11.89 20.52 -23.77
CA ALA A 22 12.20 21.96 -23.83
C ALA A 22 13.14 22.45 -22.71
N ALA A 23 13.49 21.62 -21.71
CA ALA A 23 14.24 22.05 -20.53
C ALA A 23 15.77 21.91 -20.65
N SER A 24 16.32 21.33 -21.73
CA SER A 24 17.74 20.97 -21.78
C SER A 24 18.71 22.06 -22.29
N CYS A 25 18.33 23.35 -22.30
CA CYS A 25 19.19 24.42 -22.84
C CYS A 25 19.38 25.67 -21.97
N ALA A 26 18.97 25.67 -20.70
CA ALA A 26 19.26 26.78 -19.79
C ALA A 26 20.15 26.29 -18.64
N ALA A 27 21.47 26.38 -18.82
CA ALA A 27 22.45 26.28 -17.74
C ALA A 27 22.53 27.65 -17.05
N ASP A 28 21.73 27.81 -15.99
CA ASP A 28 21.80 28.92 -15.03
C ASP A 28 21.53 28.30 -13.64
N ASP A 29 22.42 28.53 -12.68
CA ASP A 29 22.63 27.75 -11.43
C ASP A 29 21.49 27.81 -10.39
N GLY A 30 20.24 28.09 -10.81
CA GLY A 30 19.03 28.09 -9.96
C GLY A 30 17.88 27.23 -10.49
N ALA A 31 18.05 26.54 -11.62
CA ALA A 31 16.98 25.74 -12.25
C ALA A 31 16.84 24.31 -11.68
N SER A 32 17.86 23.78 -10.99
CA SER A 32 17.83 22.41 -10.44
C SER A 32 16.86 22.26 -9.27
N ASP A 33 16.84 23.24 -8.38
CA ASP A 33 16.05 23.17 -7.14
C ASP A 33 14.56 23.30 -7.43
N THR A 34 14.21 24.08 -8.44
CA THR A 34 12.83 24.20 -8.94
C THR A 34 12.36 22.92 -9.63
N ALA A 35 13.23 22.22 -10.35
CA ALA A 35 12.88 20.95 -10.99
C ALA A 35 12.68 19.82 -9.97
N ALA A 36 13.53 19.72 -8.95
CA ALA A 36 13.40 18.72 -7.89
C ALA A 36 12.12 18.92 -7.07
N SER A 37 11.83 20.17 -6.68
CA SER A 37 10.59 20.52 -5.98
C SER A 37 9.34 20.20 -6.81
N ALA A 38 9.35 20.53 -8.11
CA ALA A 38 8.22 20.23 -9.00
C ALA A 38 7.97 18.72 -9.16
N MET A 39 9.03 17.89 -9.15
CA MET A 39 8.88 16.43 -9.19
C MET A 39 8.29 15.87 -7.89
N GLY A 40 8.72 16.36 -6.73
CA GLY A 40 8.16 15.95 -5.44
C GLY A 40 6.68 16.32 -5.28
N GLU A 41 6.30 17.51 -5.74
CA GLU A 41 4.89 17.93 -5.79
C GLU A 41 4.06 17.04 -6.73
N ALA A 42 4.62 16.68 -7.89
CA ALA A 42 3.96 15.80 -8.85
C ALA A 42 3.75 14.38 -8.29
N GLN A 43 4.74 13.80 -7.59
CA GLN A 43 4.62 12.49 -6.94
C GLN A 43 3.57 12.51 -5.82
N THR A 44 3.58 13.55 -4.98
CA THR A 44 2.55 13.72 -3.94
C THR A 44 1.16 13.84 -4.54
N ALA A 45 1.01 14.62 -5.62
CA ALA A 45 -0.26 14.76 -6.32
C ALA A 45 -0.73 13.44 -6.94
N GLN A 46 0.18 12.62 -7.46
CA GLN A 46 -0.11 11.29 -7.99
C GLN A 46 -0.61 10.34 -6.88
N SER A 47 0.11 10.24 -5.77
CA SER A 47 -0.27 9.40 -4.63
C SER A 47 -1.65 9.79 -4.08
N ASN A 48 -1.90 11.09 -3.89
CA ASN A 48 -3.20 11.59 -3.47
C ASN A 48 -4.33 11.25 -4.45
N ALA A 49 -4.05 11.25 -5.76
CA ALA A 49 -5.04 10.88 -6.77
C ALA A 49 -5.35 9.37 -6.75
N GLU A 50 -4.37 8.52 -6.44
CA GLU A 50 -4.54 7.07 -6.31
C GLU A 50 -5.39 6.73 -5.08
N VAL A 51 -5.12 7.35 -3.93
CA VAL A 51 -5.95 7.22 -2.72
C VAL A 51 -7.39 7.68 -2.99
N ALA A 52 -7.57 8.85 -3.61
CA ALA A 52 -8.90 9.36 -3.94
C ALA A 52 -9.67 8.44 -4.92
N LEU A 53 -8.95 7.77 -5.84
CA LEU A 53 -9.56 6.80 -6.75
C LEU A 53 -10.02 5.54 -5.98
N ALA A 54 -9.20 5.03 -5.06
CA ALA A 54 -9.56 3.89 -4.22
C ALA A 54 -10.79 4.19 -3.35
N ASP A 55 -10.83 5.36 -2.71
CA ASP A 55 -11.99 5.82 -1.93
C ASP A 55 -13.26 5.93 -2.78
N ALA A 56 -13.15 6.49 -3.98
CA ALA A 56 -14.27 6.62 -4.91
C ALA A 56 -14.81 5.24 -5.35
N GLN A 57 -13.93 4.27 -5.58
CA GLN A 57 -14.31 2.90 -5.92
C GLN A 57 -15.02 2.19 -4.75
N ALA A 58 -14.51 2.35 -3.53
CA ALA A 58 -15.13 1.81 -2.31
C ALA A 58 -16.52 2.43 -2.06
N ALA A 59 -16.65 3.74 -2.24
CA ALA A 59 -17.95 4.42 -2.13
C ALA A 59 -18.95 3.93 -3.21
N ALA A 60 -18.49 3.71 -4.44
CA ALA A 60 -19.33 3.18 -5.51
C ALA A 60 -19.76 1.72 -5.25
N ALA A 61 -18.94 0.91 -4.58
CA ALA A 61 -19.33 -0.44 -4.15
C ALA A 61 -20.45 -0.38 -3.10
N LYS A 62 -20.27 0.43 -2.04
CA LYS A 62 -21.30 0.64 -1.00
C LYS A 62 -22.63 1.17 -1.57
N ALA A 63 -22.56 2.07 -2.54
CA ALA A 63 -23.77 2.59 -3.19
C ALA A 63 -24.54 1.51 -3.98
N ARG A 64 -23.82 0.60 -4.64
CA ARG A 64 -24.44 -0.53 -5.36
C ARG A 64 -25.13 -1.51 -4.39
N GLU A 65 -24.49 -1.81 -3.27
CA GLU A 65 -25.06 -2.65 -2.21
C GLU A 65 -26.33 -2.02 -1.63
N ALA A 66 -26.29 -0.73 -1.29
CA ALA A 66 -27.45 0.00 -0.78
C ALA A 66 -28.61 0.01 -1.77
N GLN A 67 -28.34 0.16 -3.07
CA GLN A 67 -29.37 0.10 -4.11
C GLN A 67 -29.99 -1.32 -4.22
N ALA A 68 -29.18 -2.38 -4.15
CA ALA A 68 -29.69 -3.75 -4.20
C ALA A 68 -30.58 -4.09 -2.98
N ALA A 69 -30.21 -3.59 -1.79
CA ALA A 69 -31.03 -3.71 -0.59
C ALA A 69 -32.36 -2.95 -0.73
N ALA A 70 -32.33 -1.74 -1.29
CA ALA A 70 -33.54 -0.95 -1.53
C ALA A 70 -34.49 -1.63 -2.53
N ASP A 71 -33.95 -2.19 -3.63
CA ASP A 71 -34.73 -2.94 -4.62
C ASP A 71 -35.41 -4.17 -3.99
N THR A 72 -34.70 -4.90 -3.13
CA THR A 72 -35.23 -6.08 -2.43
C THR A 72 -36.34 -5.68 -1.45
N ALA A 73 -36.16 -4.60 -0.71
CA ALA A 73 -37.18 -4.07 0.21
C ALA A 73 -38.45 -3.61 -0.54
N ALA A 74 -38.29 -2.97 -1.70
CA ALA A 74 -39.41 -2.55 -2.53
C ALA A 74 -40.20 -3.75 -3.08
N ALA A 75 -39.52 -4.80 -3.54
CA ALA A 75 -40.16 -6.03 -4.01
C ALA A 75 -40.92 -6.76 -2.88
N ALA A 76 -40.33 -6.83 -1.68
CA ALA A 76 -40.99 -7.40 -0.51
C ALA A 76 -42.25 -6.62 -0.11
N ALA A 77 -42.21 -5.28 -0.18
CA ALA A 77 -43.38 -4.44 0.08
C ALA A 77 -44.51 -4.67 -0.95
N ALA A 78 -44.16 -4.80 -2.24
CA ALA A 78 -45.13 -5.11 -3.29
C ALA A 78 -45.81 -6.46 -3.08
N LEU A 79 -45.06 -7.48 -2.65
CA LEU A 79 -45.60 -8.79 -2.30
C LEU A 79 -46.58 -8.73 -1.12
N ALA A 80 -46.21 -7.99 -0.07
CA ALA A 80 -47.08 -7.79 1.09
C ALA A 80 -48.40 -7.10 0.70
N GLN A 81 -48.34 -6.08 -0.18
CA GLN A 81 -49.53 -5.40 -0.68
C GLN A 81 -50.41 -6.34 -1.53
N ALA A 82 -49.83 -7.06 -2.49
CA ALA A 82 -50.59 -7.99 -3.33
C ALA A 82 -51.29 -9.08 -2.51
N THR A 83 -50.64 -9.55 -1.44
CA THR A 83 -51.20 -10.52 -0.50
C THR A 83 -52.39 -9.94 0.26
N ALA A 84 -52.28 -8.69 0.74
CA ALA A 84 -53.35 -8.01 1.46
C ALA A 84 -54.59 -7.77 0.58
N GLU A 85 -54.39 -7.54 -0.72
CA GLU A 85 -55.46 -7.33 -1.70
C GLU A 85 -56.13 -8.66 -2.15
N GLY A 86 -55.56 -9.81 -1.81
CA GLY A 86 -56.09 -11.13 -2.21
C GLY A 86 -55.98 -11.42 -3.71
N ASN A 87 -55.17 -10.65 -4.45
CA ASN A 87 -54.99 -10.81 -5.89
C ASN A 87 -53.89 -11.84 -6.19
N GLN A 88 -54.29 -13.09 -6.40
CA GLN A 88 -53.37 -14.21 -6.66
C GLN A 88 -52.43 -13.98 -7.85
N ALA A 89 -52.90 -13.30 -8.90
CA ALA A 89 -52.04 -13.01 -10.06
C ALA A 89 -50.96 -11.97 -9.71
N ALA A 90 -51.30 -10.95 -8.91
CA ALA A 90 -50.34 -9.96 -8.43
C ALA A 90 -49.35 -10.56 -7.43
N VAL A 91 -49.78 -11.51 -6.58
CA VAL A 91 -48.90 -12.24 -5.66
C VAL A 91 -47.85 -13.02 -6.44
N ALA A 92 -48.25 -13.81 -7.43
CA ALA A 92 -47.31 -14.59 -8.24
C ALA A 92 -46.27 -13.71 -8.95
N GLN A 93 -46.68 -12.54 -9.45
CA GLN A 93 -45.76 -11.58 -10.05
C GLN A 93 -44.79 -10.99 -9.02
N ALA A 94 -45.29 -10.58 -7.85
CA ALA A 94 -44.46 -9.99 -6.81
C ALA A 94 -43.47 -10.99 -6.19
N GLU A 95 -43.83 -12.27 -6.10
CA GLU A 95 -42.91 -13.34 -5.71
C GLU A 95 -41.77 -13.51 -6.73
N ALA A 96 -42.09 -13.48 -8.03
CA ALA A 96 -41.09 -13.53 -9.09
C ALA A 96 -40.16 -12.29 -9.06
N ASP A 97 -40.71 -11.11 -8.82
CA ASP A 97 -39.94 -9.86 -8.71
C ASP A 97 -39.03 -9.86 -7.48
N LEU A 98 -39.49 -10.38 -6.34
CA LEU A 98 -38.68 -10.54 -5.13
C LEU A 98 -37.53 -11.53 -5.37
N ALA A 99 -37.80 -12.68 -5.98
CA ALA A 99 -36.76 -13.65 -6.32
C ALA A 99 -35.72 -13.03 -7.28
N ALA A 100 -36.16 -12.25 -8.26
CA ALA A 100 -35.27 -11.54 -9.18
C ALA A 100 -34.46 -10.41 -8.50
N ALA A 101 -35.02 -9.75 -7.47
CA ALA A 101 -34.29 -8.75 -6.68
C ALA A 101 -33.21 -9.41 -5.80
N GLN A 102 -33.55 -10.53 -5.14
CA GLN A 102 -32.61 -11.32 -4.33
C GLN A 102 -31.45 -11.83 -5.19
N ALA A 103 -31.73 -12.42 -6.36
CA ALA A 103 -30.69 -12.90 -7.28
C ALA A 103 -29.75 -11.77 -7.76
N ARG A 104 -30.28 -10.56 -7.97
CA ARG A 104 -29.46 -9.37 -8.30
C ARG A 104 -28.58 -8.93 -7.13
N SER A 105 -29.10 -9.00 -5.90
CA SER A 105 -28.33 -8.72 -4.68
C SER A 105 -27.17 -9.70 -4.51
N ASP A 106 -27.44 -11.00 -4.67
CA ASP A 106 -26.42 -12.04 -4.55
C ASP A 106 -25.33 -11.88 -5.62
N ALA A 107 -25.72 -11.58 -6.87
CA ALA A 107 -24.77 -11.31 -7.94
C ALA A 107 -23.92 -10.05 -7.69
N ALA A 108 -24.49 -9.01 -7.07
CA ALA A 108 -23.75 -7.81 -6.69
C ALA A 108 -22.71 -8.08 -5.60
N ALA A 109 -23.06 -8.90 -4.59
CA ALA A 109 -22.15 -9.33 -3.54
C ALA A 109 -20.98 -10.16 -4.12
N ALA A 110 -21.29 -11.16 -4.96
CA ALA A 110 -20.27 -11.98 -5.62
C ALA A 110 -19.32 -11.15 -6.51
N GLN A 111 -19.84 -10.13 -7.21
CA GLN A 111 -19.00 -9.22 -8.00
C GLN A 111 -18.09 -8.37 -7.11
N ALA A 112 -18.57 -7.91 -5.95
CA ALA A 112 -17.76 -7.13 -5.01
C ALA A 112 -16.59 -7.96 -4.44
N GLU A 113 -16.84 -9.22 -4.06
CA GLU A 113 -15.80 -10.15 -3.63
C GLU A 113 -14.77 -10.41 -4.74
N ALA A 114 -15.22 -10.60 -5.98
CA ALA A 114 -14.33 -10.81 -7.12
C ALA A 114 -13.47 -9.58 -7.44
N ASP A 115 -14.04 -8.37 -7.33
CA ASP A 115 -13.31 -7.12 -7.52
C ASP A 115 -12.25 -6.94 -6.41
N GLN A 116 -12.58 -7.27 -5.15
CA GLN A 116 -11.62 -7.24 -4.03
C GLN A 116 -10.49 -8.24 -4.22
N ALA A 117 -10.79 -9.47 -4.63
CA ALA A 117 -9.79 -10.50 -4.89
C ALA A 117 -8.84 -10.11 -6.04
N ARG A 118 -9.37 -9.47 -7.11
CA ARG A 118 -8.53 -8.94 -8.19
C ARG A 118 -7.60 -7.84 -7.69
N GLY A 119 -8.10 -6.89 -6.91
CA GLY A 119 -7.27 -5.82 -6.33
C GLY A 119 -6.13 -6.37 -5.47
N ALA A 120 -6.41 -7.38 -4.63
CA ALA A 120 -5.39 -8.05 -3.83
C ALA A 120 -4.35 -8.78 -4.69
N ALA A 121 -4.77 -9.43 -5.78
CA ALA A 121 -3.87 -10.11 -6.70
C ALA A 121 -2.99 -9.13 -7.50
N GLU A 122 -3.52 -7.99 -7.92
CA GLU A 122 -2.77 -6.93 -8.59
C GLU A 122 -1.71 -6.32 -7.65
N ALA A 123 -2.08 -6.00 -6.41
CA ALA A 123 -1.13 -5.51 -5.39
C ALA A 123 -0.02 -6.52 -5.09
N ALA A 124 -0.36 -7.82 -4.99
CA ALA A 124 0.63 -8.87 -4.78
C ALA A 124 1.59 -9.03 -5.98
N ALA A 125 1.10 -8.84 -7.22
CA ALA A 125 1.93 -8.89 -8.41
C ALA A 125 2.89 -7.69 -8.50
N GLU A 126 2.44 -6.50 -8.10
CA GLU A 126 3.27 -5.29 -8.04
C GLU A 126 4.39 -5.43 -6.98
N ALA A 127 4.05 -5.89 -5.77
CA ALA A 127 5.03 -6.18 -4.73
C ALA A 127 6.07 -7.25 -5.16
N ALA A 128 5.64 -8.28 -5.91
CA ALA A 128 6.55 -9.29 -6.44
C ALA A 128 7.51 -8.73 -7.50
N ALA A 129 7.04 -7.83 -8.37
CA ALA A 129 7.88 -7.18 -9.37
C ALA A 129 8.92 -6.23 -8.73
N GLU A 130 8.55 -5.56 -7.65
CA GLU A 130 9.46 -4.69 -6.88
C GLU A 130 10.53 -5.50 -6.13
N ALA A 131 10.16 -6.66 -5.57
CA ALA A 131 11.09 -7.60 -4.96
C ALA A 131 12.09 -8.20 -5.97
N GLU A 132 11.66 -8.50 -7.20
CA GLU A 132 12.53 -8.99 -8.27
C GLU A 132 13.52 -7.91 -8.75
N ALA A 133 13.11 -6.64 -8.78
CA ALA A 133 14.00 -5.51 -9.06
C ALA A 133 15.06 -5.31 -7.96
N ALA A 134 14.68 -5.47 -6.69
CA ALA A 134 15.60 -5.39 -5.55
C ALA A 134 16.64 -6.54 -5.53
N ALA A 135 16.32 -7.70 -6.10
CA ALA A 135 17.24 -8.84 -6.23
C ALA A 135 18.34 -8.65 -7.29
N THR A 136 18.27 -7.58 -8.09
CA THR A 136 19.35 -7.17 -9.03
C THR A 136 20.21 -6.01 -8.51
N ALA A 137 20.21 -5.77 -7.20
CA ALA A 137 21.19 -4.90 -6.57
C ALA A 137 22.63 -5.40 -6.89
N PRO A 138 23.57 -4.50 -7.24
CA PRO A 138 24.92 -4.89 -7.61
C PRO A 138 25.58 -5.68 -6.47
N GLU A 139 26.30 -6.75 -6.84
CA GLU A 139 27.09 -7.53 -5.87
C GLU A 139 28.01 -6.61 -5.06
N PRO A 140 28.23 -6.91 -3.76
CA PRO A 140 29.10 -6.12 -2.92
C PRO A 140 30.47 -5.99 -3.59
N MET A 141 30.93 -4.74 -3.73
CA MET A 141 32.27 -4.46 -4.22
C MET A 141 33.26 -5.06 -3.21
N ASP A 142 34.04 -6.03 -3.68
CA ASP A 142 35.22 -6.60 -3.01
C ASP A 142 36.35 -5.55 -3.05
N ASP A 143 36.19 -4.48 -2.27
CA ASP A 143 37.26 -3.56 -1.95
C ASP A 143 37.80 -3.94 -0.58
N ALA A 144 39.02 -4.49 -0.57
CA ALA A 144 39.73 -4.98 0.61
C ALA A 144 39.60 -4.04 1.81
N GLU A 145 38.95 -4.54 2.85
CA GLU A 145 38.58 -3.85 4.08
C GLU A 145 39.82 -3.31 4.82
N GLU A 146 40.03 -2.00 4.77
CA GLU A 146 40.75 -1.33 5.86
C GLU A 146 39.85 -1.38 7.10
N GLU A 147 40.37 -1.89 8.23
CA GLU A 147 39.64 -1.97 9.50
C GLU A 147 39.19 -0.56 9.93
N LEU A 148 37.91 -0.26 9.70
CA LEU A 148 37.30 1.03 10.00
C LEU A 148 36.85 1.04 11.47
N ILE A 149 37.68 1.61 12.34
CA ILE A 149 37.36 1.75 13.77
C ILE A 149 36.69 3.10 14.02
N LEU A 150 35.39 3.08 14.33
CA LEU A 150 34.67 4.25 14.84
C LEU A 150 34.61 4.20 16.38
N THR A 151 35.19 5.19 17.05
CA THR A 151 35.08 5.34 18.52
C THR A 151 34.07 6.44 18.85
N VAL A 152 33.02 6.08 19.59
CA VAL A 152 31.96 7.01 20.02
C VAL A 152 31.96 7.14 21.55
N GLY A 153 31.90 8.38 22.05
CA GLY A 153 31.78 8.65 23.48
C GLY A 153 30.32 8.68 23.93
N VAL A 154 29.97 7.85 24.91
CA VAL A 154 28.63 7.83 25.52
C VAL A 154 28.67 8.58 26.86
N PRO A 155 27.83 9.62 27.09
CA PRO A 155 27.99 10.54 28.21
C PRO A 155 27.39 10.04 29.54
N ALA A 156 26.84 8.82 29.58
CA ALA A 156 26.34 8.19 30.81
C ALA A 156 26.38 6.66 30.67
N ASP A 157 26.31 5.98 31.80
CA ASP A 157 26.39 4.51 31.86
C ASP A 157 25.21 3.84 31.15
N ILE A 158 25.50 2.73 30.46
CA ILE A 158 24.52 1.82 29.90
C ILE A 158 24.09 0.87 31.01
N GLN A 159 22.83 0.96 31.43
CA GLN A 159 22.31 0.19 32.57
C GLN A 159 22.07 -1.28 32.24
N THR A 160 21.55 -1.54 31.05
CA THR A 160 21.25 -2.88 30.52
C THR A 160 21.20 -2.81 28.99
N LEU A 161 21.48 -3.94 28.33
CA LEU A 161 21.24 -4.15 26.89
C LEU A 161 20.05 -5.07 26.64
N ASP A 162 19.40 -5.57 27.68
CA ASP A 162 18.23 -6.44 27.56
C ASP A 162 17.03 -5.65 26.99
N PRO A 163 16.52 -6.00 25.78
CA PRO A 163 15.39 -5.32 25.16
C PRO A 163 14.12 -5.31 26.01
N CYS A 164 13.88 -6.32 26.86
CA CYS A 164 12.67 -6.35 27.70
C CYS A 164 12.62 -5.23 28.73
N CYS A 165 13.79 -4.75 29.11
CA CYS A 165 14.01 -4.16 30.42
C CYS A 165 14.79 -2.84 30.31
N THR A 166 15.19 -2.47 29.09
CA THR A 166 15.78 -1.18 28.77
C THR A 166 14.71 -0.09 28.78
N ASN A 167 14.90 0.90 29.64
CA ASN A 167 13.97 2.03 29.81
C ASN A 167 14.68 3.39 29.93
N PHE A 168 16.00 3.41 29.71
CA PHE A 168 16.81 4.62 29.81
C PHE A 168 17.39 4.96 28.43
N ILE A 169 17.44 6.26 28.12
CA ILE A 169 17.77 6.76 26.78
C ILE A 169 19.12 6.22 26.24
N ARG A 170 20.13 6.09 27.10
CA ARG A 170 21.45 5.56 26.69
C ARG A 170 21.46 4.05 26.47
N GLY A 171 20.58 3.32 27.16
CA GLY A 171 20.37 1.91 26.87
C GLY A 171 19.74 1.72 25.50
N HIS A 172 18.71 2.52 25.16
CA HIS A 172 18.09 2.48 23.84
C HIS A 172 19.07 2.87 22.72
N GLU A 173 19.90 3.90 22.93
CA GLU A 173 20.94 4.28 21.97
C GLU A 173 21.95 3.15 21.75
N ALA A 174 22.42 2.51 22.83
CA ALA A 174 23.32 1.36 22.72
C ALA A 174 22.67 0.16 22.03
N GLN A 175 21.38 -0.08 22.26
CA GLN A 175 20.64 -1.14 21.57
C GLN A 175 20.53 -0.88 20.06
N LEU A 176 20.28 0.36 19.64
CA LEU A 176 20.23 0.69 18.20
C LEU A 176 21.60 0.54 17.52
N ILE A 177 22.71 0.59 18.27
CA ILE A 177 24.06 0.40 17.75
C ILE A 177 24.41 -1.09 17.64
N VAL A 178 23.93 -1.91 18.57
CA VAL A 178 24.35 -3.32 18.71
C VAL A 178 23.33 -4.30 18.11
N SER A 179 22.06 -3.92 18.02
CA SER A 179 20.97 -4.77 17.54
C SER A 179 20.36 -4.20 16.26
N ASP A 180 20.14 -5.07 15.29
CA ASP A 180 19.37 -4.73 14.09
C ASP A 180 17.86 -4.63 14.39
N THR A 181 17.16 -3.84 13.58
CA THR A 181 15.70 -3.73 13.59
C THR A 181 15.08 -4.49 12.42
N PRO A 182 13.84 -4.99 12.55
CA PRO A 182 13.21 -5.80 11.50
C PRO A 182 12.98 -5.03 10.20
N VAL A 183 12.73 -3.72 10.34
CA VAL A 183 12.53 -2.73 9.29
C VAL A 183 13.25 -1.44 9.70
N ILE A 184 13.54 -0.58 8.72
CA ILE A 184 14.09 0.77 8.94
C ILE A 184 13.32 1.79 8.12
N HIS A 185 13.46 3.08 8.45
CA HIS A 185 13.02 4.13 7.53
C HIS A 185 14.11 4.35 6.47
N PRO A 186 13.77 4.37 5.17
CA PRO A 186 14.76 4.67 4.15
C PRO A 186 15.29 6.10 4.35
N ILE A 187 16.57 6.29 4.06
CA ILE A 187 17.27 7.57 4.23
C ILE A 187 17.44 8.20 2.85
N VAL A 188 17.01 9.45 2.72
CA VAL A 188 17.17 10.25 1.50
C VAL A 188 17.95 11.52 1.80
N GLU A 189 18.66 12.03 0.79
CA GLU A 189 19.28 13.34 0.90
C GLU A 189 18.25 14.45 0.62
N GLN A 190 18.13 15.39 1.55
CA GLN A 190 17.28 16.56 1.44
C GLN A 190 18.06 17.78 1.96
N ASP A 191 18.25 18.79 1.11
CA ASP A 191 18.97 20.03 1.45
C ASP A 191 20.38 19.78 2.02
N GLY A 192 21.11 18.80 1.46
CA GLY A 192 22.45 18.41 1.91
C GLY A 192 22.48 17.69 3.27
N SER A 193 21.32 17.26 3.77
CA SER A 193 21.17 16.48 5.00
C SER A 193 20.58 15.11 4.70
N LEU A 194 21.02 14.09 5.42
CA LEU A 194 20.41 12.76 5.37
C LEU A 194 19.18 12.74 6.30
N VAL A 195 18.00 12.47 5.73
CA VAL A 195 16.72 12.49 6.45
C VAL A 195 16.00 11.16 6.24
N ALA A 196 15.45 10.61 7.32
CA ALA A 196 14.61 9.42 7.26
C ALA A 196 13.22 9.75 6.70
N VAL A 197 12.73 8.91 5.80
CA VAL A 197 11.36 9.02 5.25
C VAL A 197 10.39 8.34 6.21
N ALA A 198 9.73 9.14 7.05
CA ALA A 198 8.98 8.65 8.21
C ALA A 198 7.72 7.82 7.88
N ASP A 199 7.15 7.99 6.68
CA ASP A 199 5.97 7.26 6.21
C ASP A 199 6.30 6.00 5.42
N GLN A 200 7.58 5.69 5.23
CA GLN A 200 8.04 4.51 4.50
C GLN A 200 8.86 3.61 5.40
N LEU A 201 8.73 2.31 5.16
CA LEU A 201 9.54 1.28 5.81
C LEU A 201 10.26 0.48 4.73
N ALA A 202 11.57 0.32 4.90
CA ALA A 202 12.40 -0.52 4.08
C ALA A 202 12.67 -1.86 4.80
N PRO A 203 12.70 -2.98 4.06
CA PRO A 203 12.90 -4.31 4.62
C PRO A 203 14.35 -4.50 5.09
N VAL A 204 14.54 -5.10 6.27
CA VAL A 204 15.84 -5.63 6.74
C VAL A 204 15.75 -7.16 6.76
N TYR A 205 15.40 -7.75 7.90
CA TYR A 205 15.13 -9.18 8.04
C TYR A 205 13.62 -9.52 7.98
N PHE A 206 12.73 -8.52 8.06
CA PHE A 206 11.38 -8.65 7.52
C PHE A 206 11.43 -8.33 6.03
N GLU A 207 11.17 -9.35 5.21
CA GLU A 207 11.24 -9.24 3.75
C GLU A 207 10.06 -8.45 3.18
N SER A 208 8.86 -8.69 3.71
CA SER A 208 7.64 -7.99 3.29
C SER A 208 6.54 -8.13 4.35
N TRP A 209 5.50 -7.30 4.28
CA TRP A 209 4.30 -7.46 5.09
C TRP A 209 3.05 -7.07 4.31
N THR A 210 1.90 -7.62 4.72
CA THR A 210 0.58 -7.20 4.24
C THR A 210 -0.31 -6.85 5.42
N GLU A 211 -1.07 -5.77 5.28
CA GLU A 211 -2.01 -5.28 6.27
C GLU A 211 -3.45 -5.63 5.87
N SER A 212 -4.28 -6.02 6.84
CA SER A 212 -5.72 -6.21 6.62
C SER A 212 -6.44 -4.88 6.38
N ALA A 213 -7.60 -4.91 5.73
CA ALA A 213 -8.35 -3.69 5.42
C ALA A 213 -8.80 -2.87 6.64
N ASP A 214 -8.85 -3.48 7.83
CA ASP A 214 -9.17 -2.80 9.10
C ASP A 214 -7.93 -2.29 9.86
N GLY A 215 -6.71 -2.57 9.36
CA GLY A 215 -5.44 -2.19 9.98
C GLY A 215 -5.12 -2.92 11.27
N LEU A 216 -5.81 -4.03 11.58
CA LEU A 216 -5.65 -4.76 12.84
C LEU A 216 -4.82 -6.04 12.73
N THR A 217 -4.57 -6.51 11.50
CA THR A 217 -3.82 -7.75 11.24
C THR A 217 -2.69 -7.49 10.26
N TYR A 218 -1.48 -7.88 10.65
CA TYR A 218 -0.31 -7.85 9.78
C TYR A 218 0.18 -9.27 9.55
N THR A 219 0.41 -9.63 8.29
CA THR A 219 1.11 -10.87 7.92
C THR A 219 2.51 -10.49 7.47
N VAL A 220 3.52 -10.93 8.21
CA VAL A 220 4.94 -10.61 7.95
C VAL A 220 5.63 -11.83 7.33
N LYS A 221 6.43 -11.59 6.29
CA LYS A 221 7.34 -12.56 5.70
C LYS A 221 8.75 -12.30 6.23
N ILE A 222 9.35 -13.29 6.87
CA ILE A 222 10.73 -13.20 7.40
C ILE A 222 11.70 -13.69 6.32
N ARG A 223 12.78 -12.92 6.09
CA ARG A 223 13.85 -13.26 5.16
C ARG A 223 14.50 -14.57 5.56
N GLN A 224 14.61 -15.50 4.62
CA GLN A 224 15.22 -16.81 4.86
C GLN A 224 16.76 -16.71 4.88
N GLY A 225 17.40 -17.55 5.69
CA GLY A 225 18.86 -17.63 5.80
C GLY A 225 19.51 -16.51 6.61
N VAL A 226 18.73 -15.69 7.32
CA VAL A 226 19.27 -14.74 8.31
C VAL A 226 19.53 -15.49 9.60
N THR A 227 20.71 -15.31 10.18
CA THR A 227 21.13 -15.94 11.44
C THR A 227 21.57 -14.88 12.44
N PHE A 228 21.35 -15.15 13.73
CA PHE A 228 22.02 -14.43 14.80
C PHE A 228 23.54 -14.69 14.80
N ASP A 229 24.31 -13.93 15.58
CA ASP A 229 25.76 -14.09 15.69
C ASP A 229 26.20 -15.48 16.18
N ASP A 230 25.32 -16.21 16.86
CA ASP A 230 25.56 -17.58 17.32
C ASP A 230 25.22 -18.65 16.26
N GLY A 231 24.73 -18.24 15.08
CA GLY A 231 24.32 -19.08 13.97
C GLY A 231 22.88 -19.60 14.04
N THR A 232 22.11 -19.25 15.08
CA THR A 232 20.69 -19.61 15.17
C THR A 232 19.89 -18.89 14.09
N GLU A 233 19.01 -19.61 13.37
CA GLU A 233 18.16 -19.00 12.34
C GLU A 233 17.08 -18.09 12.92
N VAL A 234 16.91 -16.91 12.33
CA VAL A 234 15.81 -16.01 12.62
C VAL A 234 14.53 -16.57 12.01
N ASN A 235 13.49 -16.75 12.82
CA ASN A 235 12.21 -17.33 12.40
C ASN A 235 11.04 -16.77 13.25
N ALA A 236 9.82 -17.27 13.06
CA ALA A 236 8.63 -16.70 13.72
C ALA A 236 8.52 -17.00 15.22
N GLU A 237 9.28 -17.94 15.75
CA GLU A 237 9.23 -18.35 17.17
C GLU A 237 10.20 -17.55 18.06
N ILE A 238 11.15 -16.81 17.46
CA ILE A 238 12.29 -16.17 18.13
C ILE A 238 12.42 -14.73 17.63
#